data_AF-A0A1M6A340-F1
#
_entry.id   AF-A0A1M6A340-F1
#
_cell.length_a   1.000
_cell.length_b   1.000
_cell.length_c   1.000
_cell.angle_alpha   90.00
_cell.angle_beta   90.00
_cell.angle_gamma   90.00
#
_symmetry.space_group_name_H-M   'P 1'
#
loop_
_entity.id
_entity.type
_entity.pdbx_description
1 polymer ?
#
loop_
_entity_poly.entity_id
_entity_poly.type
_entity_poly.pdbx_seq_one_letter_code
_entity_poly.pdbx_strand_id
1 'polypeptide(L)' 'MITHEEYIKANLVVESLIDKVNDSTPHYSEIMKKFLAASDIVEAYEEIYFSLNSR' A
#
# COMPACT_ATOMS: atom_id res chain seq x y z
N MET A 1 -5.46 -1.30 -14.75
CA MET A 1 -5.93 -2.44 -13.94
C MET A 1 -4.71 -3.02 -13.27
N ILE A 2 -4.69 -3.05 -11.94
CA ILE A 2 -3.57 -3.58 -11.17
C ILE A 2 -3.59 -5.10 -11.31
N THR A 3 -2.45 -5.68 -11.70
CA THR A 3 -2.31 -7.14 -11.78
C THR A 3 -2.08 -7.75 -10.41
N HIS A 4 -2.36 -9.05 -10.26
CA HIS A 4 -2.07 -9.75 -9.00
C HIS A 4 -0.57 -9.70 -8.64
N GLU A 5 0.32 -9.74 -9.64
CA GLU A 5 1.77 -9.64 -9.40
C GLU A 5 2.18 -8.26 -8.86
N GLU A 6 1.61 -7.18 -9.41
CA GLU A 6 1.84 -5.81 -8.90
C GLU A 6 1.31 -5.65 -7.47
N TYR A 7 0.15 -6.21 -7.17
CA TYR A 7 -0.42 -6.26 -5.82
C TYR A 7 0.51 -6.98 -4.84
N ILE A 8 1.03 -8.17 -5.18
CA ILE A 8 1.96 -8.92 -4.32
C ILE A 8 3.24 -8.12 -4.08
N LYS A 9 3.81 -7.50 -5.12
CA LYS A 9 5.01 -6.67 -4.98
C LYS A 9 4.76 -5.45 -4.09
N ALA A 10 3.62 -4.79 -4.24
CA ALA A 10 3.24 -3.64 -3.42
C ALA A 10 3.06 -4.04 -1.94
N ASN A 11 2.38 -5.16 -1.67
CA ASN A 11 2.24 -5.69 -0.31
C ASN A 11 3.59 -5.97 0.34
N LEU A 12 4.53 -6.61 -0.36
CA LEU A 12 5.87 -6.85 0.18
C LEU A 12 6.60 -5.54 0.52
N VAL A 13 6.38 -4.46 -0.25
CA VAL A 13 6.93 -3.15 0.06
C VAL A 13 6.29 -2.56 1.31
N VAL A 14 4.96 -2.60 1.44
CA VAL A 14 4.22 -2.14 2.63
C VAL A 14 4.73 -2.85 3.88
N GLU A 15 4.77 -4.18 3.87
CA GLU A 15 5.27 -5.02 4.98
C GLU A 15 6.72 -4.67 5.36
N SER A 16 7.58 -4.40 4.38
CA SER A 16 9.00 -4.05 4.65
C SER A 16 9.21 -2.67 5.29
N LEU A 17 8.19 -1.81 5.22
CA LEU A 17 8.23 -0.41 5.62
C LEU A 17 7.30 -0.09 6.80
N ILE A 18 6.35 -0.96 7.14
CA ILE A 18 5.31 -0.70 8.15
C ILE A 18 5.89 -0.38 9.53
N ASP A 19 6.98 -1.03 9.93
CA ASP A 19 7.68 -0.76 11.20
C ASP A 19 8.60 0.47 11.16
N LYS A 20 8.83 1.05 9.97
CA LYS A 20 9.76 2.16 9.75
C LYS A 20 9.06 3.50 9.51
N VAL A 21 7.75 3.46 9.29
CA VAL A 21 6.91 4.63 9.04
C VAL A 21 5.91 4.76 10.18
N ASN A 22 5.75 5.98 10.68
CA ASN A 22 4.79 6.31 11.73
C ASN A 22 4.28 7.74 11.57
N ASP A 23 3.41 8.18 12.48
CA ASP A 23 2.78 9.51 12.42
C ASP A 23 3.76 10.69 12.47
N SER A 24 4.98 10.48 12.99
CA SER A 24 6.03 11.50 13.02
C SER A 24 6.89 11.53 11.75
N THR A 25 6.73 10.55 10.87
CA THR A 25 7.52 10.43 9.64
C THR A 25 7.07 11.49 8.64
N PRO A 26 7.95 12.40 8.17
CA PRO A 26 7.52 13.49 7.31
C PRO A 26 6.93 13.00 5.99
N HIS A 27 5.80 13.57 5.57
CA HIS A 27 5.14 13.21 4.30
C HIS A 27 6.01 13.38 3.05
N TYR A 28 6.93 14.34 3.07
CA TYR A 28 7.87 14.57 1.98
C TYR A 28 9.08 13.62 1.99
N SER A 29 9.25 12.80 3.03
CA SER A 29 10.35 11.85 3.12
C SER A 29 10.18 10.74 2.07
N GLU A 30 11.30 10.28 1.52
CA GLU A 30 11.29 9.24 0.50
C GLU A 30 10.71 7.91 1.01
N ILE A 31 10.85 7.61 2.31
CA ILE A 31 10.28 6.40 2.91
C ILE A 31 8.76 6.48 3.01
N MET A 32 8.20 7.63 3.42
CA MET A 32 6.76 7.83 3.47
C MET A 32 6.14 7.81 2.08
N LYS A 33 6.74 8.48 1.10
CA LYS A 33 6.26 8.44 -0.29
C LYS A 33 6.20 7.02 -0.86
N LYS A 34 7.24 6.22 -0.60
CA LYS A 34 7.29 4.81 -1.05
C LYS A 34 6.24 3.95 -0.35
N PHE A 35 6.03 4.16 0.94
CA PHE A 35 4.99 3.47 1.70
C PHE A 35 3.60 3.80 1.14
N LEU A 36 3.27 5.09 1.00
CA LEU A 36 1.98 5.53 0.47
C LEU A 36 1.74 5.01 -0.95
N ALA A 37 2.71 5.15 -1.86
CA ALA A 37 2.56 4.67 -3.23
C ALA A 37 2.34 3.15 -3.32
N ALA A 38 2.93 2.36 -2.41
CA ALA A 38 2.67 0.93 -2.34
C ALA A 38 1.28 0.64 -1.75
N SER A 39 0.88 1.34 -0.70
CA SER A 39 -0.46 1.23 -0.11
C SER A 39 -1.57 1.57 -1.11
N ASP A 40 -1.40 2.61 -1.93
CA ASP A 40 -2.36 3.00 -2.98
C ASP A 40 -2.61 1.86 -3.99
N ILE A 41 -1.57 1.10 -4.34
CA ILE A 41 -1.68 -0.05 -5.25
C ILE A 41 -2.42 -1.20 -4.57
N VAL A 42 -2.14 -1.45 -3.28
CA VAL A 42 -2.83 -2.48 -2.49
C VAL A 42 -4.32 -2.15 -2.41
N GLU A 43 -4.66 -0.94 -1.96
CA GLU A 43 -6.05 -0.49 -1.80
C GLU A 43 -6.82 -0.57 -3.12
N ALA A 44 -6.28 -0.02 -4.21
CA ALA A 44 -6.95 -0.04 -5.51
C ALA A 44 -7.15 -1.46 -6.07
N TYR A 45 -6.29 -2.43 -5.73
CA TYR A 45 -6.53 -3.83 -6.06
C TYR A 45 -7.63 -4.41 -5.17
N GLU A 46 -7.61 -4.14 -3.87
CA GLU A 46 -8.59 -4.66 -2.92
C GLU A 46 -10.01 -4.12 -3.14
N GLU A 47 -10.17 -2.86 -3.53
CA GLU A 47 -11.47 -2.29 -3.91
C GLU A 47 -12.14 -3.07 -5.05
N ILE A 48 -11.34 -3.54 -6.02
CA ILE A 48 -11.82 -4.26 -7.20
C ILE A 48 -12.12 -5.72 -6.86
N TYR A 49 -11.23 -6.39 -6.14
CA TYR A 49 -11.24 -7.85 -5.98
C TYR A 49 -11.78 -8.34 -4.64
N PHE A 50 -11.69 -7.51 -3.60
CA PHE A 50 -12.08 -7.83 -2.23
C PHE A 50 -13.13 -6.89 -1.67
N SER A 51 -13.81 -6.11 -2.54
CA SER A 51 -14.86 -5.16 -2.23
C SER A 51 -15.58 -5.53 -0.93
N LEU A 52 -15.38 -4.70 0.10
CA LEU A 52 -16.05 -4.76 1.41
C LEU A 52 -17.55 -4.47 1.24
N ASN A 53 -18.24 -5.25 0.42
CA ASN A 53 -19.67 -5.38 0.39
C ASN A 53 -20.08 -6.52 1.33
N SER A 54 -19.73 -6.39 2.61
CA SER A 54 -20.62 -6.82 3.68
C SER A 54 -21.39 -5.59 4.13
N ARG A 55 -22.70 -5.62 3.85
CA ARG A 55 -23.74 -4.70 4.33
C ARG A 55 -23.53 -4.16 5.74
#